data_AF-A0A1Y1Q6P0-F1
#
_entry.id   AF-A0A1Y1Q6P0-F1
#
_cell.length_a   1.000
_cell.length_b   1.000
_cell.length_c   1.000
_cell.angle_alpha   90.00
_cell.angle_beta   90.00
_cell.angle_gamma   90.00
#
_symmetry.space_group_name_H-M   'P 1'
#
loop_
_entity.id
_entity.type
_entity.pdbx_description
1 polymer ?
#
loop_
_entity_poly.entity_id
_entity_poly.type
_entity_poly.pdbx_seq_one_letter_code
_entity_poly.pdbx_strand_id
1 'polypeptide(L)'
;MKKIAIVIAELAAPGGAEKVAVDLAEEFRQRDYEVTVVKFARLPPGITRHDIPVRMINLDIPERPGGLFIQISILLQRAWQFRKLFQREQFDHIFSFLEAANVPCALACADSVLSIHLDPSTMTRSEWLAFRWLYPRAKRVIAVSRQMQDLLENRRI
;
A
#
# COMPACT_ATOMS: atom_id res chain seq x y z
N MET A 1 12.69 16.03 12.42
CA MET A 1 12.53 14.57 12.25
C MET A 1 11.61 14.34 11.07
N LYS A 2 11.97 13.49 10.11
CA LYS A 2 11.13 13.23 8.93
C LYS A 2 10.10 12.14 9.24
N LYS A 3 8.89 12.28 8.69
CA LYS A 3 7.76 11.38 8.88
C LYS A 3 7.61 10.41 7.70
N ILE A 4 7.50 9.12 8.00
CA ILE A 4 7.31 8.06 7.02
C ILE A 4 5.98 7.36 7.27
N ALA A 5 5.16 7.24 6.23
CA ALA A 5 4.01 6.33 6.21
C ALA A 5 4.37 5.04 5.48
N ILE A 6 4.12 3.91 6.13
CA ILE A 6 4.10 2.58 5.51
C ILE A 6 2.65 2.13 5.40
N VAL A 7 2.17 1.94 4.18
CA VAL A 7 0.77 1.65 3.89
C VAL A 7 0.64 0.21 3.44
N ILE A 8 -0.19 -0.57 4.12
CA ILE A 8 -0.42 -1.99 3.80
C ILE A 8 -1.89 -2.34 4.04
N ALA A 9 -2.49 -3.17 3.19
CA ALA A 9 -3.92 -3.42 3.27
C ALA A 9 -4.31 -4.19 4.54
N GLU A 10 -3.56 -5.24 4.85
CA GLU A 10 -3.76 -6.10 6.00
C GLU A 10 -2.42 -6.59 6.55
N LEU A 11 -2.40 -6.91 7.85
CA LEU A 11 -1.28 -7.49 8.59
C LEU A 11 -1.83 -8.71 9.34
N ALA A 12 -2.24 -9.73 8.58
CA ALA A 12 -3.03 -10.87 9.07
C ALA A 12 -2.24 -12.17 9.20
N ALA A 13 -1.08 -12.29 8.56
CA ALA A 13 -0.27 -13.51 8.64
C ALA A 13 1.21 -13.18 8.40
N PRO A 14 2.15 -14.12 8.59
CA PRO A 14 3.52 -13.92 8.14
C PRO A 14 3.60 -14.16 6.62
N GLY A 15 3.05 -13.25 5.82
CA GLY A 15 3.32 -13.14 4.41
C GLY A 15 4.64 -12.40 4.14
N GLY A 16 5.23 -12.62 2.96
CA GLY A 16 6.51 -11.99 2.59
C GLY A 16 6.47 -10.46 2.61
N ALA A 17 5.43 -9.86 2.05
CA ALA A 17 5.28 -8.40 2.01
C ALA A 17 4.98 -7.77 3.38
N GLU A 18 4.22 -8.47 4.23
CA GLU A 18 3.94 -8.03 5.60
C GLU A 18 5.23 -7.98 6.41
N LYS A 19 6.04 -9.03 6.34
CA LYS A 19 7.37 -9.06 6.99
C LYS A 19 8.26 -7.93 6.50
N VAL A 20 8.35 -7.70 5.19
CA VAL A 20 9.14 -6.60 4.62
C VAL A 20 8.65 -5.23 5.13
N ALA A 21 7.34 -5.01 5.22
CA ALA A 21 6.79 -3.78 5.75
C ALA A 21 7.13 -3.57 7.23
N VAL A 22 7.11 -4.63 8.04
CA VAL A 22 7.52 -4.59 9.46
C VAL A 22 9.01 -4.31 9.61
N ASP A 23 9.85 -5.07 8.91
CA ASP A 23 11.31 -4.94 8.98
C ASP A 23 11.73 -3.52 8.54
N LEU A 24 11.13 -2.98 7.46
CA LEU A 24 11.36 -1.60 7.02
C LEU A 24 10.90 -0.57 8.05
N ALA A 25 9.75 -0.80 8.70
CA ALA A 25 9.24 0.12 9.72
C ALA A 25 10.21 0.22 10.90
N GLU A 26 10.76 -0.92 11.33
CA GLU A 26 11.74 -0.96 12.40
C GLU A 26 13.07 -0.32 12.01
N GLU A 27 13.60 -0.65 10.84
CA GLU A 27 14.84 -0.06 10.31
C GLU A 27 14.76 1.47 10.18
N PHE A 28 13.64 2.00 9.67
CA PHE A 28 13.44 3.45 9.61
C PHE A 28 13.34 4.07 11.01
N ARG A 29 12.66 3.43 11.95
CA ARG A 29 12.59 3.91 13.33
C ARG A 29 13.98 3.97 13.98
N GLN A 30 14.82 2.97 13.76
CA GLN A 30 16.21 2.95 14.26
C GLN A 30 17.09 4.04 13.65
N ARG A 31 16.72 4.57 12.48
CA ARG A 31 17.40 5.67 11.79
C ARG A 31 16.78 7.04 12.07
N ASP A 32 16.11 7.21 13.21
CA ASP A 32 15.49 8.46 13.68
C ASP A 32 14.40 9.03 12.75
N TYR A 33 13.63 8.16 12.10
CA TYR A 33 12.39 8.56 11.41
C TYR A 33 11.16 8.36 12.29
N GLU A 34 10.18 9.24 12.14
CA GLU A 34 8.85 9.05 12.74
C GLU A 34 8.02 8.14 11.82
N VAL A 35 7.93 6.86 12.18
CA VAL A 35 7.27 5.85 11.34
C VAL A 35 5.83 5.63 11.78
N THR A 36 4.91 5.69 10.83
CA THR A 36 3.51 5.33 11.00
C THR A 36 3.11 4.25 10.02
N VAL A 37 2.56 3.14 10.52
CA VAL A 37 1.96 2.09 9.70
C VAL A 37 0.46 2.35 9.56
N VAL A 38 -0.02 2.40 8.32
CA VAL A 38 -1.42 2.67 7.97
C VAL A 38 -2.03 1.43 7.34
N LYS A 39 -3.18 0.97 7.86
CA LYS A 39 -3.90 -0.20 7.36
C LYS A 39 -5.42 0.01 7.24
N PHE A 40 -6.08 -0.82 6.42
CA PHE A 40 -7.53 -0.74 6.20
C PHE A 40 -8.33 -1.71 7.04
N ALA A 41 -7.86 -2.96 7.15
CA ALA A 41 -8.66 -4.03 7.71
C ALA A 41 -8.44 -4.11 9.22
N ARG A 42 -9.55 -4.24 9.94
CA ARG A 42 -9.54 -4.78 11.29
C ARG A 42 -9.26 -6.27 11.16
N LEU A 43 -8.12 -6.70 11.66
CA LEU A 43 -7.77 -8.12 11.80
C LEU A 43 -8.98 -8.93 12.30
N PRO A 44 -9.33 -10.04 11.64
CA PRO A 44 -10.30 -10.99 12.16
C PRO A 44 -10.02 -11.32 13.63
N PRO A 45 -11.06 -11.48 14.47
CA PRO A 45 -10.88 -11.92 15.84
C PRO A 45 -10.17 -13.29 15.85
N GLY A 46 -9.03 -13.38 16.54
CA GLY A 46 -8.24 -14.62 16.65
C GLY A 46 -6.87 -14.59 15.95
N ILE A 47 -6.56 -13.54 15.19
CA ILE A 47 -5.22 -13.35 14.60
C ILE A 47 -4.33 -12.53 15.55
N THR A 48 -3.15 -13.07 15.87
CA THR A 48 -2.15 -12.39 16.69
C THR A 48 -1.65 -11.14 15.96
N ARG A 49 -1.84 -9.98 16.57
CA ARG A 49 -1.24 -8.73 16.07
C ARG A 49 0.27 -8.86 16.18
N HIS A 50 0.98 -8.59 15.08
CA HIS A 50 2.40 -8.26 15.20
C HIS A 50 2.51 -6.99 16.04
N ASP A 51 3.13 -7.11 17.21
CA ASP A 51 3.43 -5.97 18.06
C ASP A 51 4.66 -5.27 17.48
N ILE A 52 4.41 -4.25 16.68
CA ILE A 52 5.46 -3.42 16.10
C ILE A 52 5.51 -2.15 16.93
N PRO A 53 6.67 -1.74 17.47
CA PRO A 53 6.82 -0.54 18.30
C PRO A 53 6.78 0.75 17.46
N VAL A 54 5.85 0.84 16.52
CA VAL A 54 5.60 1.97 15.64
C VAL A 54 4.14 2.38 15.73
N ARG A 55 3.87 3.66 15.49
CA ARG A 55 2.50 4.18 15.51
C ARG A 55 1.67 3.46 14.44
N MET A 56 0.52 2.91 14.82
CA MET A 56 -0.41 2.26 13.90
C MET A 56 -1.69 3.07 13.75
N ILE A 57 -2.12 3.30 12.51
CA ILE A 57 -3.41 3.91 12.16
C ILE A 57 -4.22 2.89 11.37
N ASN A 58 -5.39 2.54 11.89
CA ASN A 58 -6.35 1.73 11.17
C ASN A 58 -7.49 2.63 10.67
N LEU A 59 -7.77 2.58 9.37
CA LEU A 59 -8.83 3.36 8.74
C LEU A 59 -10.20 2.68 8.83
N ASP A 60 -10.26 1.42 9.29
CA ASP A 60 -11.49 0.64 9.52
C ASP A 60 -12.45 0.72 8.31
N ILE A 61 -11.95 0.41 7.11
CA ILE A 61 -12.75 0.39 5.88
C ILE A 61 -13.08 -1.08 5.56
N PRO A 62 -14.26 -1.58 5.95
CA PRO A 62 -14.63 -2.97 5.72
C PRO A 62 -14.75 -3.25 4.23
N GLU A 63 -14.32 -4.45 3.83
CA GLU A 63 -14.66 -4.99 2.53
C GLU A 63 -16.18 -5.24 2.49
N ARG A 64 -16.83 -4.82 1.40
CA ARG A 64 -18.24 -5.10 1.19
C ARG A 64 -18.39 -5.90 -0.09
N PRO A 65 -19.07 -7.06 -0.05
CA PRO A 65 -19.41 -7.78 -1.26
C PRO A 65 -20.37 -6.93 -2.09
N GLY A 66 -20.24 -6.99 -3.42
CA GLY A 66 -21.07 -6.19 -4.30
C GLY A 66 -20.53 -6.13 -5.73
N GLY A 67 -21.36 -5.62 -6.64
CA GLY A 67 -21.01 -5.42 -8.04
C GLY A 67 -19.96 -4.32 -8.25
N LEU A 68 -19.59 -4.10 -9.52
CA LEU A 68 -18.52 -3.17 -9.92
C LEU A 68 -18.66 -1.76 -9.32
N PHE A 69 -19.87 -1.20 -9.27
CA PHE A 69 -20.12 0.12 -8.68
C PHE A 69 -19.77 0.20 -7.19
N ILE A 70 -20.04 -0.87 -6.44
CA ILE A 70 -19.72 -0.93 -5.00
C ILE A 70 -18.20 -1.00 -4.83
N GLN A 71 -17.50 -1.81 -5.64
CA GLN A 71 -16.04 -1.91 -5.60
C GLN A 71 -15.36 -0.57 -5.93
N ILE A 72 -15.85 0.14 -6.95
CA ILE A 72 -15.35 1.47 -7.30
C ILE A 72 -15.60 2.47 -6.16
N SER A 73 -16.78 2.46 -5.55
CA SER A 73 -17.12 3.33 -4.42
C SER A 73 -16.19 3.09 -3.22
N ILE A 74 -15.92 1.82 -2.88
CA ILE A 74 -14.98 1.45 -1.81
C ILE A 74 -13.58 1.95 -2.13
N LEU A 75 -13.12 1.78 -3.37
CA LEU A 75 -11.80 2.26 -3.79
C LEU A 75 -11.67 3.78 -3.64
N LEU A 76 -12.67 4.53 -4.10
CA LEU A 76 -12.69 5.99 -3.98
C LEU A 76 -12.76 6.44 -2.51
N GLN A 77 -13.54 5.74 -1.68
CA GLN A 77 -13.59 5.99 -0.24
C GLN A 77 -12.22 5.76 0.42
N ARG A 78 -11.53 4.67 0.08
CA ARG A 78 -10.16 4.37 0.55
C ARG A 78 -9.19 5.47 0.13
N ALA A 79 -9.21 5.87 -1.14
CA ALA A 79 -8.36 6.95 -1.66
C ALA A 79 -8.63 8.29 -0.95
N TRP A 80 -9.90 8.63 -0.69
CA TRP A 80 -10.25 9.86 0.01
C TRP A 80 -9.79 9.87 1.47
N GLN A 81 -9.95 8.76 2.19
CA GLN A 81 -9.46 8.64 3.57
C GLN A 81 -7.94 8.72 3.64
N PHE A 82 -7.23 8.09 2.71
CA PHE A 82 -5.79 8.28 2.56
C PHE A 82 -5.42 9.72 2.30
N ARG A 83 -6.09 10.38 1.36
CA ARG A 83 -5.82 11.79 1.07
C ARG A 83 -5.99 12.65 2.31
N LYS A 84 -7.07 12.48 3.05
CA LYS A 84 -7.33 13.21 4.31
C LYS A 84 -6.25 12.92 5.36
N LEU A 85 -5.86 11.66 5.51
CA LEU A 85 -4.82 11.25 6.46
C LEU A 85 -3.46 11.86 6.09
N PHE A 86 -3.04 11.72 4.82
CA PHE A 86 -1.75 12.21 4.35
C PHE A 86 -1.64 13.73 4.45
N GLN A 87 -2.73 14.45 4.15
CA GLN A 87 -2.79 15.91 4.34
C GLN A 87 -2.78 16.32 5.81
N ARG A 88 -3.37 15.54 6.70
CA ARG A 88 -3.37 15.83 8.13
C ARG A 88 -2.02 15.58 8.78
N GLU A 89 -1.42 14.43 8.50
CA GLU A 89 -0.18 13.99 9.17
C GLU A 89 1.08 14.58 8.53
N GLN A 90 0.99 15.04 7.27
CA GLN A 90 2.08 15.66 6.49
C GLN A 90 3.31 14.76 6.43
N PHE A 91 3.14 13.55 5.89
CA PHE A 91 4.25 12.60 5.72
C PHE A 91 5.24 13.11 4.67
N ASP A 92 6.54 13.04 4.96
CA ASP A 92 7.61 13.35 4.00
C ASP A 92 7.76 12.23 2.95
N HIS A 93 7.54 10.98 3.37
CA HIS A 93 7.65 9.81 2.52
C HIS A 93 6.47 8.84 2.76
N ILE A 94 5.92 8.30 1.68
CA ILE A 94 4.82 7.34 1.73
C ILE A 94 5.22 6.12 0.89
N PHE A 95 5.33 4.96 1.54
CA PHE A 95 5.61 3.68 0.90
C PHE A 95 4.39 2.79 1.01
N SER A 96 3.84 2.36 -0.13
CA SER A 96 2.69 1.46 -0.18
C SER A 96 3.13 0.08 -0.62
N PHE A 97 2.58 -0.94 0.03
CA PHE A 97 2.88 -2.35 -0.20
C PHE A 97 1.59 -3.09 -0.57
N LEU A 98 1.71 -3.97 -1.56
CA LEU A 98 0.62 -4.78 -2.11
C LEU A 98 -0.44 -3.96 -2.86
N GLU A 99 -1.08 -4.60 -3.82
CA GLU A 99 -1.91 -3.95 -4.83
C GLU A 99 -3.19 -3.36 -4.23
N ALA A 100 -3.76 -4.04 -3.24
CA ALA A 100 -4.93 -3.59 -2.50
C ALA A 100 -4.72 -2.22 -1.81
N ALA A 101 -3.48 -1.90 -1.42
CA ALA A 101 -3.10 -0.59 -0.90
C ALA A 101 -2.54 0.35 -1.98
N ASN A 102 -1.80 -0.18 -2.95
CA ASN A 102 -1.16 0.62 -3.99
C ASN A 102 -2.17 1.39 -4.84
N VAL A 103 -3.28 0.76 -5.24
CA VAL A 103 -4.30 1.43 -6.08
C VAL A 103 -4.90 2.66 -5.38
N PRO A 104 -5.47 2.57 -4.17
CA PRO A 104 -5.97 3.75 -3.47
C PRO A 104 -4.86 4.73 -3.07
N CYS A 105 -3.63 4.27 -2.79
CA CYS A 105 -2.52 5.15 -2.46
C CYS A 105 -2.11 6.02 -3.66
N ALA A 106 -2.00 5.43 -4.86
CA ALA A 106 -1.71 6.13 -6.10
C ALA A 106 -2.76 7.20 -6.45
N LEU A 107 -4.03 6.93 -6.11
CA LEU A 107 -5.12 7.89 -6.27
C LEU A 107 -5.07 9.01 -5.21
N ALA A 108 -4.61 8.71 -4.00
CA ALA A 108 -4.62 9.63 -2.87
C ALA A 108 -3.46 10.65 -2.92
N CYS A 109 -2.26 10.19 -3.28
CA CYS A 109 -1.04 10.98 -3.23
C CYS A 109 -0.08 10.64 -4.38
N ALA A 110 0.26 11.64 -5.19
CA ALA A 110 1.20 11.49 -6.28
C ALA A 110 2.65 11.29 -5.81
N ASP A 111 3.00 11.74 -4.59
CA ASP A 111 4.34 11.56 -4.02
C ASP A 111 4.59 10.17 -3.40
N SER A 112 3.61 9.27 -3.49
CA SER A 112 3.73 7.90 -2.98
C SER A 112 4.68 7.04 -3.81
N VAL A 113 5.36 6.11 -3.14
CA VAL A 113 6.17 5.05 -3.76
C VAL A 113 5.45 3.73 -3.58
N LEU A 114 5.18 3.03 -4.67
CA LEU A 114 4.40 1.80 -4.68
C LEU A 114 5.32 0.59 -4.85
N SER A 115 5.22 -0.40 -3.96
CA SER A 115 5.94 -1.67 -4.07
C SER A 115 5.01 -2.76 -4.59
N ILE A 116 5.31 -3.28 -5.79
CA ILE A 116 4.57 -4.36 -6.45
C ILE A 116 5.18 -5.70 -6.06
N HIS A 117 4.32 -6.64 -5.69
CA HIS A 117 4.71 -8.01 -5.35
C HIS A 117 4.07 -9.05 -6.28
N LEU A 118 3.22 -8.62 -7.22
CA LEU A 118 2.69 -9.50 -8.27
C LEU A 118 3.75 -9.88 -9.31
N ASP A 119 3.57 -11.08 -9.84
CA ASP A 119 4.23 -11.54 -11.04
C ASP A 119 3.49 -10.99 -12.28
N PRO A 120 4.14 -10.21 -13.16
CA PRO A 120 3.51 -9.65 -14.37
C PRO A 120 2.90 -10.70 -15.30
N SER A 121 3.37 -11.96 -15.23
CA SER A 121 2.85 -13.07 -16.03
C SER A 121 1.50 -13.60 -15.56
N THR A 122 1.13 -13.39 -14.29
CA THR A 122 -0.11 -13.90 -13.68
C THR A 122 -1.13 -12.80 -13.41
N MET A 123 -0.79 -11.53 -13.65
CA MET A 123 -1.68 -10.40 -13.45
C MET A 123 -2.97 -10.51 -14.29
N THR A 124 -4.09 -10.27 -13.63
CA THR A 124 -5.42 -10.17 -14.23
C THR A 124 -5.54 -8.92 -15.13
N ARG A 125 -6.55 -8.91 -16.00
CA ARG A 125 -6.85 -7.74 -16.84
C ARG A 125 -7.09 -6.46 -16.04
N SER A 126 -7.77 -6.57 -14.88
CA SER A 126 -8.03 -5.44 -13.99
C SER A 126 -6.77 -4.89 -13.34
N GLU A 127 -5.85 -5.77 -12.92
CA GLU A 127 -4.57 -5.36 -12.33
C GLU A 127 -3.68 -4.68 -13.38
N TRP A 128 -3.63 -5.22 -14.60
CA TRP A 128 -2.95 -4.56 -15.72
C TRP A 128 -3.54 -3.20 -16.05
N LEU A 129 -4.87 -3.07 -16.01
CA LEU A 129 -5.54 -1.79 -16.23
C LEU A 129 -5.18 -0.80 -15.11
N ALA A 130 -5.23 -1.21 -13.85
CA ALA A 130 -4.82 -0.37 -12.74
C ALA A 130 -3.35 0.05 -12.86
N PHE A 131 -2.45 -0.89 -13.17
CA PHE A 131 -1.03 -0.61 -13.39
C PHE A 131 -0.80 0.39 -14.53
N ARG A 132 -1.52 0.26 -15.65
CA ARG A 132 -1.33 1.15 -16.80
C ARG A 132 -1.90 2.55 -16.57
N TRP A 133 -3.03 2.66 -15.89
CA TRP A 133 -3.77 3.92 -15.77
C TRP A 133 -3.62 4.64 -14.44
N LEU A 134 -3.43 3.92 -13.34
CA LEU A 134 -3.44 4.48 -11.98
C LEU A 134 -2.03 4.62 -11.41
N TYR A 135 -1.17 3.62 -11.61
CA TYR A 135 0.18 3.62 -11.05
C TYR A 135 1.11 4.71 -11.60
N PRO A 136 0.95 5.22 -12.85
CA PRO A 136 1.74 6.37 -13.31
C PRO A 136 1.49 7.67 -12.53
N ARG A 137 0.44 7.73 -11.70
CA ARG A 137 0.20 8.88 -10.81
C ARG A 137 1.14 8.92 -9.61
N ALA A 138 1.71 7.78 -9.22
CA ALA A 138 2.65 7.71 -8.12
C ALA A 138 4.05 8.13 -8.56
N LYS A 139 4.86 8.58 -7.59
CA LYS A 139 6.21 9.10 -7.80
C LYS A 139 7.15 8.04 -8.34
N ARG A 140 6.99 6.82 -7.85
CA ARG A 140 7.75 5.66 -8.30
C ARG A 140 7.00 4.37 -8.04
N VAL A 141 7.20 3.42 -8.93
CA VAL A 141 6.77 2.03 -8.77
C VAL A 141 8.01 1.17 -8.73
N ILE A 142 8.11 0.29 -7.73
CA ILE A 142 9.27 -0.56 -7.47
C ILE A 142 8.78 -2.00 -7.43
N ALA A 143 9.41 -2.88 -8.22
CA ALA A 143 9.22 -4.31 -8.11
C ALA A 143 10.20 -4.94 -7.12
N VAL A 144 9.84 -6.13 -6.60
CA VAL A 144 10.69 -6.91 -5.67
C VAL A 144 12.04 -7.35 -6.26
N SER A 145 12.18 -7.38 -7.59
CA SER A 145 13.43 -7.72 -8.27
C SER A 145 13.59 -6.95 -9.58
N ARG A 146 14.84 -6.86 -10.08
CA ARG A 146 15.13 -6.24 -11.38
C ARG A 146 14.43 -6.96 -12.53
N GLN A 147 14.41 -8.29 -12.52
CA GLN A 147 13.72 -9.06 -13.55
C GLN A 147 12.23 -8.72 -13.61
N MET A 148 11.56 -8.56 -12.45
CA MET A 148 10.15 -8.18 -12.41
C MET A 148 9.94 -6.73 -12.87
N GLN A 149 10.87 -5.84 -12.52
CA GLN A 149 10.88 -4.46 -13.01
C GLN A 149 10.98 -4.43 -14.55
N ASP A 150 11.92 -5.17 -15.14
CA ASP A 150 12.13 -5.23 -16.59
C ASP A 150 10.89 -5.79 -17.30
N LEU A 151 10.25 -6.82 -16.73
CA LEU A 151 9.00 -7.38 -17.27
C LEU A 151 7.84 -6.38 -17.24
N LEU A 152 7.72 -5.62 -16.16
CA LEU A 152 6.71 -4.57 -16.03
C LEU A 152 6.94 -3.43 -17.03
N GLU A 153 8.19 -3.03 -17.23
CA GLU A 153 8.56 -1.96 -18.16
C GLU A 153 8.35 -2.38 -19.62
N ASN A 154 8.77 -3.59 -19.99
CA ASN A 154 8.62 -4.12 -21.36
C ASN A 154 7.15 -4.31 -21.77
N ARG A 155 6.27 -4.66 -20.82
CA ARG A 155 4.82 -4.82 -21.08
C ARG A 155 4.01 -3.54 -20.91
N ARG A 156 4.65 -2.43 -20.52
CA ARG A 156 4.01 -1.12 -20.40
C ARG A 156 3.82 -0.42 -21.76
N ILE A 157 4.56 -0.88 -22.79
CA ILE A 157 4.52 -0.41 -24.18
C ILE A 157 3.32 -1.02 -24.92
#